data_AF-A0AAW7GFK8-F1
#
_entry.id   AF-A0AAW7GFK8-F1
#
_cell.length_a   1.000
_cell.length_b   1.000
_cell.length_c   1.000
_cell.angle_alpha   90.00
_cell.angle_beta   90.00
_cell.angle_gamma   90.00
#
_symmetry.space_group_name_H-M   'P 1'
#
loop_
_entity.id
_entity.type
_entity.pdbx_description
1 polymer ?
#
loop_
_entity_poly.entity_id
_entity_poly.type
_entity_poly.pdbx_seq_one_letter_code
_entity_poly.pdbx_strand_id
1 'polypeptide(L)'
;MIFYATLEEAIDAAREVFLADNPDLESDDASVQQLSIQKYVLQDGDIMWQAEFFADEDDVDGECLPMLSGEAAQSVFDGDYDEIEIRQEWQEENTLHEWDEGEFQLEPPLDTEEGQTAADEWDER
;
A
#
# COMPACT_ATOMS: atom_id res chain seq x y z
N MET A 1 2.57 11.81 -4.39
CA MET A 1 2.74 10.45 -3.86
C MET A 1 4.14 10.29 -3.32
N ILE A 2 4.27 9.70 -2.13
CA ILE A 2 5.56 9.30 -1.56
C ILE A 2 5.49 7.79 -1.42
N PHE A 3 6.47 7.11 -1.99
CA PHE A 3 6.58 5.66 -1.93
C PHE A 3 7.82 5.28 -1.10
N TYR A 4 7.75 4.13 -0.45
CA TYR A 4 8.82 3.63 0.41
C TYR A 4 9.34 2.29 -0.08
N ALA A 5 10.64 2.05 0.06
CA ALA A 5 11.26 0.81 -0.40
C ALA A 5 10.81 -0.41 0.42
N THR A 6 10.38 -0.18 1.66
CA THR A 6 9.92 -1.23 2.56
C THR A 6 8.51 -0.95 3.07
N LEU A 7 7.78 -2.02 3.37
CA LEU A 7 6.43 -1.94 3.94
C LEU A 7 6.47 -1.32 5.34
N GLU A 8 7.45 -1.67 6.17
CA GLU A 8 7.65 -1.05 7.49
C GLU A 8 7.80 0.48 7.41
N GLU A 9 8.64 0.98 6.50
CA GLU A 9 8.79 2.43 6.30
C GLU A 9 7.49 3.08 5.82
N ALA A 10 6.74 2.41 4.94
CA ALA A 10 5.45 2.91 4.49
C ALA A 10 4.44 3.03 5.66
N ILE A 11 4.40 2.02 6.53
CA ILE A 11 3.52 2.00 7.70
C ILE A 11 3.92 3.08 8.71
N ASP A 12 5.22 3.23 9.00
CA ASP A 12 5.71 4.24 9.94
C ASP A 12 5.37 5.65 9.44
N ALA A 13 5.60 5.92 8.16
CA ALA A 13 5.24 7.19 7.55
C ALA A 13 3.72 7.42 7.54
N ALA A 14 2.91 6.40 7.26
CA ALA A 14 1.46 6.49 7.32
C ALA A 14 0.96 6.86 8.72
N ARG A 15 1.59 6.29 9.75
CA ARG A 15 1.30 6.61 11.15
C ARG A 15 1.65 8.06 11.48
N GLU A 16 2.82 8.53 11.04
CA GLU A 16 3.21 9.94 11.22
C GLU A 16 2.22 10.90 10.53
N VAL A 17 1.78 10.57 9.31
CA VAL A 17 0.78 11.34 8.57
C VAL A 17 -0.55 11.37 9.31
N PHE A 18 -1.03 10.21 9.79
CA PHE A 18 -2.30 10.13 10.53
C PHE A 18 -2.27 10.97 11.80
N LEU A 19 -1.19 10.92 12.58
CA LEU A 19 -1.02 11.74 13.79
C LEU A 19 -0.87 13.23 13.49
N ALA A 20 -0.23 13.57 12.36
CA ALA A 20 -0.12 14.96 11.93
C ALA A 20 -1.47 15.55 11.50
N ASP A 21 -2.35 14.74 10.90
CA ASP A 21 -3.71 15.14 10.52
C ASP A 21 -4.65 15.20 11.75
N ASN A 22 -4.34 14.43 12.79
CA ASN A 22 -5.07 14.38 14.05
C ASN A 22 -4.23 14.90 15.24
N PRO A 23 -3.88 16.20 15.28
CA PRO A 23 -2.97 16.74 16.30
C PRO A 23 -3.54 16.73 17.72
N ASP A 24 -4.85 16.51 17.87
CA ASP A 24 -5.54 16.36 19.15
C ASP A 24 -5.46 14.93 19.71
N LEU A 25 -5.03 13.94 18.90
CA LEU A 25 -4.87 12.55 19.31
C LEU A 25 -3.40 12.26 19.66
N GLU A 26 -3.18 11.64 20.81
CA GLU A 26 -1.90 11.00 21.11
C GLU A 26 -1.89 9.60 20.47
N SER A 27 -0.70 9.04 20.19
CA SER A 27 -0.58 7.71 19.57
C SER A 27 -1.30 6.60 20.32
N ASP A 28 -1.44 6.74 21.64
CA ASP A 28 -2.13 5.79 22.53
C ASP A 28 -3.66 5.99 22.56
N ASP A 29 -4.16 7.17 22.16
CA ASP A 29 -5.59 7.52 22.10
C ASP A 29 -6.15 7.41 20.66
N ALA A 30 -5.27 7.30 19.67
CA ALA A 30 -5.61 7.13 18.27
C ALA A 30 -6.37 5.82 18.04
N SER A 31 -7.61 5.94 17.55
CA SER A 31 -8.45 4.82 17.14
C SER A 31 -8.45 4.73 15.62
N VAL A 32 -7.63 3.85 15.06
CA VAL A 32 -7.66 3.53 13.63
C VAL A 32 -8.61 2.38 13.37
N GLN A 33 -9.42 2.53 12.33
CA GLN A 33 -10.42 1.53 11.92
C GLN A 33 -10.00 0.80 10.65
N GLN A 34 -9.09 1.37 9.86
CA GLN A 34 -8.64 0.76 8.61
C GLN A 34 -7.16 1.06 8.35
N LEU A 35 -6.47 0.05 7.85
CA LEU A 35 -5.16 0.14 7.22
C LEU A 35 -5.33 -0.23 5.76
N SER A 36 -5.00 0.72 4.88
CA SER A 36 -4.91 0.49 3.45
C SER A 36 -3.44 0.41 3.04
N ILE A 37 -3.11 -0.53 2.16
CA ILE A 37 -1.75 -0.73 1.65
C ILE A 37 -1.83 -0.81 0.13
N GLN A 38 -0.80 -0.31 -0.53
CA GLN A 38 -0.60 -0.51 -1.96
C GLN A 38 0.84 -0.88 -2.24
N LYS A 39 1.01 -1.97 -3.00
CA LYS A 39 2.28 -2.41 -3.53
C LYS A 39 2.46 -1.91 -4.95
N TYR A 40 3.65 -1.40 -5.23
CA TYR A 40 4.06 -0.91 -6.54
C TYR A 40 5.31 -1.65 -7.01
N VAL A 41 5.43 -1.86 -8.31
CA VAL A 41 6.63 -2.37 -8.99
C VAL A 41 7.05 -1.36 -10.03
N LEU A 42 8.22 -0.76 -9.89
CA LEU A 42 8.76 0.23 -10.83
C LEU A 42 9.28 -0.45 -12.11
N GLN A 43 9.56 0.33 -13.16
CA GLN A 43 10.11 -0.23 -14.41
C GLN A 43 11.46 -0.94 -14.23
N ASP A 44 12.25 -0.57 -13.23
CA ASP A 44 13.52 -1.26 -12.89
C ASP A 44 13.27 -2.59 -12.12
N GLY A 45 12.02 -2.90 -11.79
CA GLY A 45 11.61 -4.07 -11.01
C GLY A 45 11.65 -3.85 -9.49
N ASP A 46 12.08 -2.66 -9.05
CA ASP A 46 12.07 -2.26 -7.65
C ASP A 46 10.65 -2.28 -7.07
N ILE A 47 10.52 -2.83 -5.86
CA ILE A 47 9.26 -2.87 -5.14
C ILE A 47 9.17 -1.65 -4.25
N MET A 48 8.07 -0.92 -4.36
CA MET A 48 7.75 0.20 -3.50
C MET A 48 6.40 -0.04 -2.82
N TRP A 49 6.22 0.58 -1.66
CA TRP A 49 5.03 0.44 -0.82
C TRP A 49 4.49 1.80 -0.43
N GLN A 50 3.18 1.86 -0.28
CA GLN A 50 2.45 2.95 0.34
C GLN A 50 1.48 2.33 1.34
N ALA A 51 1.27 3.02 2.46
CA ALA A 51 0.29 2.66 3.46
C ALA A 51 -0.45 3.92 3.91
N GLU A 52 -1.68 3.73 4.36
CA GLU A 52 -2.55 4.80 4.83
C GLU A 52 -3.42 4.27 5.98
N PHE A 53 -3.57 5.06 7.03
CA PHE A 53 -4.46 4.75 8.15
C PHE A 53 -5.68 5.66 8.12
N PHE A 54 -6.84 5.09 8.45
CA PHE A 54 -8.10 5.84 8.54
C PHE A 54 -8.78 5.57 9.87
N ALA A 55 -9.42 6.61 10.40
CA ALA A 55 -10.19 6.54 11.63
C ALA A 55 -11.59 5.93 11.41
N ASP A 56 -12.02 5.77 10.16
CA ASP A 56 -13.30 5.19 9.77
C ASP A 56 -13.14 4.31 8.52
N GLU A 57 -13.95 3.26 8.39
CA GLU A 57 -13.90 2.31 7.26
C GLU A 57 -14.62 2.85 6.01
N ASP A 58 -15.47 3.87 6.14
CA ASP A 58 -16.16 4.55 5.03
C ASP A 58 -15.30 5.68 4.41
N ASP A 59 -14.08 5.89 4.91
CA ASP A 59 -13.14 6.86 4.36
C ASP A 59 -12.54 6.33 3.04
N VAL A 60 -13.20 6.69 1.94
CA VAL A 60 -12.88 6.25 0.56
C VAL A 60 -11.92 7.19 -0.17
N ASP A 61 -11.34 8.17 0.51
CA ASP A 61 -10.39 9.13 -0.07
C ASP A 61 -8.96 8.54 -0.22
N GLY A 62 -8.72 7.31 0.25
CA GLY A 62 -7.46 6.62 0.11
C GLY A 62 -7.14 6.18 -1.33
N GLU A 63 -5.88 6.31 -1.72
CA GLU A 63 -5.36 5.81 -3.01
C GLU A 63 -4.99 4.32 -2.91
N CYS A 64 -4.82 3.81 -1.68
CA CYS A 64 -4.47 2.43 -1.39
C CYS A 64 -5.68 1.49 -1.22
N LEU A 65 -5.43 0.19 -1.35
CA LEU A 65 -6.46 -0.82 -1.15
C LEU A 65 -6.62 -1.16 0.34
N PRO A 66 -7.86 -1.26 0.85
CA PRO A 66 -8.10 -1.64 2.24
C PRO A 66 -7.59 -3.06 2.48
N MET A 67 -6.78 -3.22 3.53
CA MET A 67 -6.06 -4.46 3.79
C MET A 67 -6.43 -5.04 5.17
N LEU A 68 -6.34 -4.24 6.24
CA LEU A 68 -6.82 -4.62 7.58
C LEU A 68 -7.88 -3.65 8.07
N SER A 69 -8.78 -4.12 8.94
CA SER A 69 -9.73 -3.26 9.64
C SER A 69 -9.90 -3.62 11.11
N GLY A 70 -10.47 -2.68 11.86
CA GLY A 70 -10.70 -2.77 13.30
C GLY A 70 -9.42 -3.04 14.10
N GLU A 71 -9.50 -4.03 15.01
CA GLU A 71 -8.42 -4.35 15.95
C GLU A 71 -7.10 -4.73 15.23
N ALA A 72 -7.18 -5.35 14.05
CA ALA A 72 -6.00 -5.69 13.26
C ALA A 72 -5.28 -4.43 12.73
N ALA A 73 -6.03 -3.44 12.24
CA ALA A 73 -5.46 -2.16 11.82
C ALA A 73 -4.83 -1.42 13.02
N GLN A 74 -5.49 -1.45 14.18
CA GLN A 74 -4.98 -0.86 15.41
C GLN A 74 -3.69 -1.52 15.89
N SER A 75 -3.57 -2.84 15.84
CA SER A 75 -2.34 -3.57 16.16
C SER A 75 -1.16 -3.13 15.30
N VAL A 76 -1.38 -2.94 13.99
CA VAL A 76 -0.32 -2.44 13.10
C VAL A 76 0.09 -1.01 13.48
N PHE A 77 -0.89 -0.15 13.80
CA PHE A 77 -0.62 1.23 14.21
C PHE A 77 0.17 1.33 15.52
N ASP A 78 -0.12 0.46 16.49
CA ASP A 78 0.62 0.33 17.76
C ASP A 78 2.03 -0.24 17.57
N GLY A 79 2.29 -0.87 16.42
CA GLY A 79 3.55 -1.55 16.11
C GLY A 79 3.61 -3.00 16.59
N ASP A 80 2.48 -3.58 16.98
CA ASP A 80 2.34 -4.99 17.38
C ASP A 80 1.86 -5.82 16.18
N TYR A 81 2.72 -5.96 15.16
CA TYR A 81 2.40 -6.72 13.95
C TYR A 81 3.61 -7.46 13.38
N ASP A 82 3.33 -8.53 12.64
CA ASP A 82 4.32 -9.25 11.86
C ASP A 82 4.21 -8.85 10.37
N GLU A 83 5.23 -8.16 9.87
CA GLU A 83 5.30 -7.72 8.46
C GLU A 83 5.15 -8.88 7.47
N ILE A 84 5.66 -10.06 7.85
CA ILE A 84 5.60 -11.27 7.03
C ILE A 84 4.16 -11.76 6.85
N GLU A 85 3.29 -11.55 7.85
CA GLU A 85 1.87 -11.90 7.74
C GLU A 85 1.16 -10.95 6.77
N ILE A 86 1.40 -9.64 6.92
CA ILE A 86 0.82 -8.63 6.03
C ILE A 86 1.21 -8.89 4.57
N ARG A 87 2.49 -9.19 4.32
CA ARG A 87 2.98 -9.49 2.96
C ARG A 87 2.39 -10.77 2.37
N GLN A 88 2.07 -11.77 3.20
CA GLN A 88 1.46 -13.01 2.72
C GLN A 88 -0.03 -12.87 2.44
N GLU A 89 -0.71 -11.96 3.14
CA GLU A 89 -2.12 -11.67 2.89
C GLU A 89 -2.30 -10.77 1.65
N TRP A 90 -1.25 -10.06 1.23
CA TRP A 90 -1.24 -9.31 -0.03
C TRP A 90 -1.48 -10.22 -1.24
N GLN A 91 -2.52 -9.91 -2.03
CA GLN A 91 -2.80 -10.59 -3.29
C GLN A 91 -1.98 -9.98 -4.41
N GLU A 92 -1.24 -10.81 -5.15
CA GLU A 92 -0.37 -10.33 -6.23
C GLU A 92 -1.13 -9.58 -7.32
N GLU A 93 -2.38 -9.97 -7.57
CA GLU A 93 -3.34 -9.34 -8.50
C GLU A 93 -3.64 -7.86 -8.16
N ASN A 94 -3.40 -7.45 -6.91
CA ASN A 94 -3.58 -6.07 -6.47
C ASN A 94 -2.30 -5.22 -6.65
N THR A 95 -1.20 -5.82 -7.11
CA THR A 95 0.07 -5.11 -7.30
C THR A 95 -0.01 -4.19 -8.50
N LEU A 96 0.36 -2.93 -8.31
CA LEU A 96 0.41 -1.93 -9.37
C LEU A 96 1.80 -1.91 -10.00
N HIS A 97 1.87 -2.02 -11.32
CA HIS A 97 3.12 -2.00 -12.07
C HIS A 97 3.25 -0.68 -12.83
N GLU A 98 4.44 -0.08 -12.76
CA GLU A 98 4.76 1.16 -13.46
C GLU A 98 4.85 0.90 -14.96
N TRP A 99 3.98 1.57 -15.70
CA TRP A 99 3.93 1.53 -17.15
C TRP A 99 4.71 2.69 -17.78
N ASP A 100 4.54 3.91 -17.26
CA ASP A 100 5.28 5.12 -17.63
C ASP A 100 5.70 5.83 -16.33
N GLU A 101 6.51 6.89 -16.41
CA GLU A 101 7.04 7.57 -15.21
C GLU A 101 5.90 8.09 -14.31
N GLY A 102 5.63 7.38 -13.22
CA GLY A 102 4.52 7.67 -12.30
C GLY A 102 3.12 7.23 -12.77
N GLU A 103 3.00 6.47 -13.85
CA GLU A 103 1.75 5.84 -14.29
C GLU A 103 1.71 4.36 -13.93
N PHE A 104 0.69 3.93 -13.18
CA PHE A 104 0.59 2.58 -12.63
C PHE A 104 -0.66 1.85 -13.09
N GLN A 105 -0.52 0.56 -13.40
CA GLN A 105 -1.60 -0.30 -13.89
C GLN A 105 -1.54 -1.70 -13.25
N LEU A 106 -2.69 -2.34 -13.05
CA LEU A 106 -2.77 -3.72 -12.51
C LEU A 106 -2.39 -4.77 -13.56
N GLU A 107 -2.61 -4.46 -14.84
CA GLU A 107 -2.30 -5.32 -15.97
C GLU A 107 -1.76 -4.46 -17.13
N PRO A 108 -0.82 -4.98 -17.94
CA PRO A 108 -0.27 -4.23 -19.05
C PRO A 108 -1.25 -4.19 -20.22
N PRO A 109 -1.28 -3.12 -21.02
CA PRO A 109 -2.24 -2.96 -22.10
C PRO A 109 -1.97 -3.93 -23.27
N LEU A 110 -2.70 -5.04 -23.31
CA LEU A 110 -2.54 -6.12 -24.30
C LEU A 110 -2.89 -5.72 -25.74
N ASP A 111 -3.50 -4.55 -25.96
CA ASP A 111 -3.85 -4.02 -27.28
C ASP A 111 -2.62 -3.61 -28.12
N THR A 112 -1.41 -3.60 -27.53
CA THR A 112 -0.17 -3.21 -28.19
C THR A 112 0.88 -4.33 -28.18
N GLU A 113 1.82 -4.29 -29.13
CA GLU A 113 2.93 -5.26 -29.19
C GLU A 113 3.87 -5.10 -27.98
N GLU A 114 4.00 -3.87 -27.48
CA GLU A 114 4.76 -3.51 -26.28
C GLU A 114 4.10 -4.05 -25.01
N GLY A 115 2.77 -3.88 -24.85
CA GLY A 115 2.06 -4.40 -23.68
C GLY A 115 1.95 -5.93 -23.65
N GLN A 116 1.99 -6.61 -24.80
CA GLN A 116 2.12 -8.08 -24.83
C GLN A 116 3.51 -8.54 -24.35
N THR A 117 4.57 -7.78 -24.65
CA THR A 117 5.92 -8.08 -24.18
C THR A 117 6.03 -7.83 -22.69
N ALA A 118 5.48 -6.71 -22.20
CA ALA A 118 5.40 -6.40 -20.78
C ALA A 118 4.60 -7.46 -20.00
N ALA A 119 3.52 -8.01 -20.58
CA ALA A 119 2.77 -9.10 -19.96
C ALA A 119 3.61 -10.35 -19.73
N ASP A 120 4.43 -10.75 -20.70
CA ASP A 120 5.35 -11.89 -20.58
C ASP A 120 6.40 -11.60 -19.48
N GLU A 121 7.00 -10.41 -19.47
CA GLU A 121 7.99 -10.00 -18.47
C GLU A 121 7.43 -9.88 -17.05
N TRP A 122 6.14 -9.55 -16.91
CA TRP A 122 5.47 -9.46 -15.61
C TRP A 122 5.03 -10.84 -15.09
N ASP A 123 4.63 -11.77 -15.96
CA ASP A 123 4.23 -13.15 -15.60
C ASP A 123 5.43 -14.05 -15.28
N GLU A 124 6.61 -13.76 -15.84
CA GLU A 124 7.84 -14.53 -15.62
C GLU A 124 8.56 -14.24 -14.27
N ARG A 125 8.01 -13.38 -13.40
CA ARG A 125 8.70 -12.88 -12.18
C ARG A 125 8.40 -13.63 -10.89
#